data_AF-A0A0W8D8R2-F1
#
_entry.id   AF-A0A0W8D8R2-F1
#
_cell.length_a   1.000
_cell.length_b   1.000
_cell.length_c   1.000
_cell.angle_alpha   90.00
_cell.angle_beta   90.00
_cell.angle_gamma   90.00
#
_symmetry.space_group_name_H-M   'P 1'
#
loop_
_entity.id
_entity.type
_entity.pdbx_description
1 polymer ?
#
loop_
_entity_poly.entity_id
_entity_poly.type
_entity_poly.pdbx_seq_one_letter_code
_entity_poly.pdbx_strand_id
1 'polypeptide(L)'
;METAEREQLNLQLQEVEDVDTGFTQSPFDVRKTLDTKYKHLRKATLDESMQFVDACFSITPLSGRVWAHSEVDVVVCFTPEVARLYSCCAFLEIAGQAARLPLQLRGQGIGPKAKVVYNELLDFGDVFINDERTRDFTIQNKGEIPAQFELIPLTLPPGTSLTVHPSHGTLAVNEMLKVEVTFCSQELGKLSTTFASVCRDPMSN
;
A
#
# COMPACT_ATOMS: atom_id res chain seq x y z
N MET A 1 -20.70 33.14 -18.03
CA MET A 1 -19.42 32.94 -17.33
C MET A 1 -18.39 32.20 -18.21
N GLU A 2 -18.78 31.67 -19.39
CA GLU A 2 -17.89 31.06 -20.41
C GLU A 2 -17.17 32.03 -21.36
N THR A 3 -17.48 33.33 -21.33
CA THR A 3 -16.87 34.31 -22.24
C THR A 3 -15.51 34.80 -21.76
N ALA A 4 -15.25 34.84 -20.45
CA ALA A 4 -13.99 35.32 -19.88
C ALA A 4 -12.85 34.27 -19.98
N GLU A 5 -13.18 32.98 -19.91
CA GLU A 5 -12.20 31.89 -20.08
C GLU A 5 -11.69 31.79 -21.52
N ARG A 6 -12.58 32.10 -22.48
CA ARG A 6 -12.25 32.04 -23.92
C ARG A 6 -11.37 33.21 -24.36
N GLU A 7 -11.48 34.36 -23.70
CA GLU A 7 -10.58 35.50 -23.91
C GLU A 7 -9.19 35.29 -23.27
N GLN A 8 -9.11 34.61 -22.10
CA GLN A 8 -7.82 34.24 -21.50
C GLN A 8 -7.04 33.22 -22.35
N LEU A 9 -7.73 32.23 -22.92
CA LEU A 9 -7.12 31.25 -23.83
C LEU A 9 -6.63 31.88 -25.14
N ASN A 10 -7.28 32.96 -25.62
CA ASN A 10 -6.88 33.64 -26.85
C ASN A 10 -5.67 34.56 -26.63
N LEU A 11 -5.54 35.18 -25.45
CA LEU A 11 -4.38 36.00 -25.11
C LEU A 11 -3.09 35.17 -24.94
N GLN A 12 -3.17 33.94 -24.44
CA GLN A 12 -2.00 33.07 -24.26
C GLN A 12 -1.50 32.44 -25.58
N LEU A 13 -2.36 32.32 -26.59
CA LEU A 13 -1.97 31.85 -27.92
C LEU A 13 -1.32 32.94 -28.78
N GLN A 14 -1.42 34.22 -28.38
CA GLN A 14 -0.80 35.34 -29.10
C GLN A 14 0.67 35.59 -28.72
N GLU A 15 1.21 34.98 -27.66
CA GLU A 15 2.62 35.18 -27.27
C GLU A 15 3.64 34.28 -28.01
N VAL A 16 3.23 33.54 -29.05
CA VAL A 16 4.12 32.64 -29.81
C VAL A 16 4.33 33.06 -31.27
N GLU A 17 3.83 34.22 -31.70
CA GLU A 17 4.10 34.76 -33.03
C GLU A 17 5.06 35.94 -32.99
N ASP A 18 6.33 35.65 -32.69
CA ASP A 18 7.44 36.52 -33.12
C ASP A 18 8.61 35.65 -33.62
N VAL A 19 8.37 34.99 -34.77
CA VAL A 19 9.47 34.56 -35.65
C VAL A 19 9.07 34.88 -37.09
N ASP A 20 9.56 36.04 -37.52
CA ASP A 20 9.71 36.53 -38.89
C ASP A 20 9.65 35.44 -39.98
N THR A 21 8.51 35.35 -40.67
CA THR A 21 8.32 34.46 -41.81
C THR A 21 8.73 35.15 -43.12
N GLY A 22 10.00 34.99 -43.49
CA GLY A 22 10.41 35.03 -44.89
C GLY A 22 10.55 33.61 -45.45
N PHE A 23 9.86 33.32 -46.55
CA PHE A 23 9.86 32.11 -47.39
C PHE A 23 8.71 31.10 -47.20
N THR A 24 7.87 31.05 -48.25
CA THR A 24 6.84 30.06 -48.56
C THR A 24 7.37 28.62 -48.43
N GLN A 25 6.89 27.86 -47.43
CA GLN A 25 7.16 26.43 -47.34
C GLN A 25 5.86 25.62 -47.37
N SER A 26 5.88 24.57 -48.18
CA SER A 26 4.73 23.70 -48.43
C SER A 26 4.26 22.98 -47.14
N PRO A 27 2.99 22.58 -47.02
CA PRO A 27 2.45 21.91 -45.82
C PRO A 27 3.21 20.63 -45.41
N PHE A 28 3.93 20.00 -46.35
CA PHE A 28 4.77 18.83 -46.10
C PHE A 28 6.07 19.18 -45.35
N ASP A 29 6.66 20.35 -45.60
CA ASP A 29 7.87 20.81 -44.89
C ASP A 29 7.55 21.18 -43.44
N VAL A 30 6.38 21.77 -43.19
CA VAL A 30 5.95 22.11 -41.83
C VAL A 30 5.78 20.85 -40.98
N ARG A 31 5.18 19.77 -41.51
CA ARG A 31 5.05 18.48 -40.81
C ARG A 31 6.41 17.85 -40.50
N LYS A 32 7.33 17.85 -41.46
CA LYS A 32 8.69 17.29 -41.29
C LYS A 32 9.53 18.10 -40.28
N THR A 33 9.33 19.42 -40.26
CA THR A 33 10.00 20.35 -39.33
C THR A 33 9.40 20.25 -37.92
N LEU A 34 8.10 20.07 -37.80
CA LEU A 34 7.42 19.74 -36.54
C LEU A 34 7.90 18.40 -36.00
N ASP A 35 7.93 17.34 -36.81
CA ASP A 35 8.46 16.03 -36.40
C ASP A 35 9.90 16.14 -35.90
N THR A 36 10.73 16.96 -36.55
CA THR A 36 12.13 17.17 -36.16
C THR A 36 12.26 18.00 -34.88
N LYS A 37 11.44 19.06 -34.70
CA LYS A 37 11.36 19.86 -33.45
C LYS A 37 10.86 19.02 -32.27
N TYR A 38 9.82 18.22 -32.47
CA TYR A 38 9.26 17.32 -31.45
C TYR A 38 10.13 16.08 -31.20
N LYS A 39 11.02 15.71 -32.14
CA LYS A 39 12.04 14.65 -31.91
C LYS A 39 13.04 15.05 -30.82
N HIS A 40 13.42 16.33 -30.80
CA HIS A 40 14.39 16.84 -29.84
C HIS A 40 13.72 17.10 -28.47
N LEU A 41 12.46 17.56 -28.47
CA LEU A 41 11.67 17.62 -27.23
C LEU A 41 11.41 16.23 -26.64
N ARG A 42 11.03 15.23 -27.45
CA ARG A 42 10.90 13.84 -26.99
C ARG A 42 12.21 13.31 -26.42
N LYS A 43 13.34 13.55 -27.11
CA LYS A 43 14.66 13.14 -26.61
C LYS A 43 14.98 13.78 -25.26
N ALA A 44 14.66 15.06 -25.05
CA ALA A 44 14.97 15.76 -23.81
C ALA A 44 14.08 15.34 -22.62
N THR A 45 12.84 14.87 -22.84
CA THR A 45 12.00 14.27 -21.78
C THR A 45 12.22 12.77 -21.58
N LEU A 46 12.87 12.08 -22.53
CA LEU A 46 13.28 10.67 -22.42
C LEU A 46 14.65 10.51 -21.74
N ASP A 47 15.46 11.56 -21.70
CA ASP A 47 16.83 11.57 -21.12
C ASP A 47 16.81 11.70 -19.59
N GLU A 48 15.68 12.12 -19.01
CA GLU A 48 15.38 11.83 -17.62
C GLU A 48 14.98 10.36 -17.54
N SER A 49 16.00 9.51 -17.45
CA SER A 49 15.96 8.13 -16.98
C SER A 49 14.58 7.68 -16.51
N MET A 50 13.75 7.17 -17.44
CA MET A 50 12.52 6.41 -17.16
C MET A 50 12.92 5.07 -16.53
N GLN A 51 13.65 5.14 -15.42
CA GLN A 51 14.01 4.01 -14.60
C GLN A 51 12.73 3.45 -14.02
N PHE A 52 12.68 2.13 -13.93
CA PHE A 52 11.58 1.46 -13.29
C PHE A 52 11.51 1.91 -11.82
N VAL A 53 10.42 2.58 -11.46
CA VAL A 53 10.13 3.01 -10.08
C VAL A 53 8.79 2.39 -9.69
N ASP A 54 8.82 1.59 -8.64
CA ASP A 54 7.64 1.03 -7.99
C ASP A 54 7.87 1.12 -6.47
N ALA A 55 6.80 1.27 -5.69
CA ALA A 55 6.90 1.37 -4.24
C ALA A 55 7.29 0.03 -3.58
N CYS A 56 6.94 -1.09 -4.20
CA CYS A 56 7.15 -2.42 -3.62
C CYS A 56 8.12 -3.29 -4.43
N PHE A 57 8.41 -2.95 -5.69
CA PHE A 57 9.38 -3.68 -6.51
C PHE A 57 10.63 -2.83 -6.80
N SER A 58 11.80 -3.40 -6.54
CA SER A 58 13.07 -2.82 -6.97
C SER A 58 13.82 -3.81 -7.85
N ILE A 59 14.50 -3.29 -8.88
CA ILE A 59 15.23 -4.09 -9.86
C ILE A 59 16.70 -3.65 -9.80
N THR A 60 17.64 -4.58 -9.72
CA THR A 60 19.07 -4.27 -9.67
C THR A 60 19.87 -5.31 -10.48
N PRO A 61 20.68 -4.88 -11.46
CA PRO A 61 20.86 -3.50 -11.93
C PRO A 61 19.72 -3.03 -12.86
N LEU A 62 19.40 -1.74 -12.84
CA LEU A 62 18.39 -1.13 -13.74
C LEU A 62 18.90 -0.93 -15.18
N SER A 63 20.22 -0.92 -15.37
CA SER A 63 20.86 -0.80 -16.67
C SER A 63 22.17 -1.59 -16.68
N GLY A 64 22.56 -2.06 -17.86
CA GLY A 64 23.76 -2.88 -18.01
C GLY A 64 24.08 -3.13 -19.48
N ARG A 65 25.20 -3.80 -19.73
CA ARG A 65 25.59 -4.28 -21.06
C ARG A 65 25.76 -5.78 -21.01
N VAL A 66 25.18 -6.46 -21.99
CA VAL A 66 25.34 -7.89 -22.19
C VAL A 66 26.23 -8.09 -23.41
N TRP A 67 27.36 -8.76 -23.23
CA TRP A 67 28.28 -9.09 -24.32
C TRP A 67 27.83 -10.34 -25.06
N ALA A 68 28.35 -10.56 -26.27
CA ALA A 68 28.07 -11.77 -27.03
C ALA A 68 28.48 -13.01 -26.23
N HIS A 69 27.59 -14.01 -26.17
CA HIS A 69 27.77 -15.24 -25.41
C HIS A 69 27.96 -15.05 -23.89
N SER A 70 27.46 -13.94 -23.33
CA SER A 70 27.43 -13.69 -21.89
C SER A 70 26.00 -13.55 -21.38
N GLU A 71 25.83 -13.74 -20.07
CA GLU A 71 24.57 -13.60 -19.36
C GLU A 71 24.76 -12.57 -18.23
N VAL A 72 23.69 -11.86 -17.87
CA VAL A 72 23.68 -10.89 -16.77
C VAL A 72 22.46 -11.18 -15.92
N ASP A 73 22.71 -11.45 -14.63
CA ASP A 73 21.64 -11.64 -13.66
C ASP A 73 21.05 -10.30 -13.23
N VAL A 74 19.73 -10.22 -13.28
CA VAL A 74 18.96 -9.07 -12.80
C VAL A 74 18.11 -9.52 -11.63
N VAL A 75 18.33 -8.94 -10.46
CA VAL A 75 17.63 -9.28 -9.23
C VAL A 75 16.41 -8.37 -9.09
N VAL A 76 15.24 -8.96 -8.87
CA VAL A 76 14.02 -8.24 -8.52
C VAL A 76 13.71 -8.50 -7.05
N CYS A 77 13.67 -7.45 -6.25
CA CYS A 77 13.28 -7.51 -4.84
C CYS A 77 11.85 -7.01 -4.68
N PHE A 78 11.05 -7.73 -3.89
CA PHE A 78 9.66 -7.39 -3.59
C PHE A 78 9.49 -7.17 -2.09
N THR A 79 9.10 -5.95 -1.71
CA THR A 79 8.96 -5.51 -0.32
C THR A 79 7.59 -4.81 -0.14
N PRO A 80 6.50 -5.58 0.04
CA PRO A 80 5.18 -5.00 0.23
C PRO A 80 4.98 -4.46 1.65
N GLU A 81 4.42 -3.26 1.77
CA GLU A 81 4.04 -2.69 3.07
C GLU A 81 2.66 -3.18 3.54
N VAL A 82 1.80 -3.57 2.61
CA VAL A 82 0.40 -3.92 2.88
C VAL A 82 0.08 -5.31 2.35
N ALA A 83 -0.72 -6.05 3.11
CA ALA A 83 -1.21 -7.36 2.74
C ALA A 83 -2.22 -7.30 1.58
N ARG A 84 -1.72 -7.23 0.33
CA ARG A 84 -2.53 -7.22 -0.88
C ARG A 84 -1.81 -7.89 -2.05
N LEU A 85 -2.54 -8.12 -3.14
CA LEU A 85 -1.96 -8.55 -4.40
C LEU A 85 -1.37 -7.34 -5.13
N TYR A 86 -0.10 -7.46 -5.54
CA TYR A 86 0.60 -6.47 -6.35
C TYR A 86 0.90 -7.07 -7.73
N SER A 87 0.68 -6.27 -8.77
CA SER A 87 1.03 -6.60 -10.14
C SER A 87 1.53 -5.34 -10.82
N CYS A 88 2.70 -5.42 -11.45
CA CYS A 88 3.22 -4.34 -12.27
C CYS A 88 3.93 -4.90 -13.50
N CYS A 89 4.17 -4.03 -14.48
CA CYS A 89 4.86 -4.38 -15.72
C CYS A 89 6.10 -3.49 -15.85
N ALA A 90 7.27 -4.11 -15.76
CA ALA A 90 8.52 -3.46 -16.15
C ALA A 90 8.74 -3.62 -17.66
N PHE A 91 9.51 -2.73 -18.26
CA PHE A 91 9.85 -2.80 -19.68
C PHE A 91 11.38 -2.75 -19.83
N LEU A 92 11.93 -3.77 -20.49
CA LEU A 92 13.33 -3.80 -20.85
C LEU A 92 13.52 -3.18 -22.24
N GLU A 93 14.37 -2.16 -22.31
CA GLU A 93 14.76 -1.52 -23.56
C GLU A 93 16.15 -2.02 -24.00
N ILE A 94 16.24 -2.55 -25.21
CA ILE A 94 17.48 -3.06 -25.79
C ILE A 94 17.91 -2.12 -26.91
N ALA A 95 19.14 -1.60 -26.82
CA ALA A 95 19.70 -0.74 -27.84
C ALA A 95 19.70 -1.44 -29.21
N GLY A 96 19.08 -0.80 -30.21
CA GLY A 96 18.94 -1.36 -31.56
C GLY A 96 17.65 -2.16 -31.79
N GLN A 97 16.85 -2.39 -30.76
CA GLN A 97 15.53 -3.02 -30.88
C GLN A 97 14.42 -1.98 -30.67
N ALA A 98 13.50 -1.88 -31.64
CA ALA A 98 12.40 -0.90 -31.55
C ALA A 98 11.32 -1.30 -30.53
N ALA A 99 11.14 -2.59 -30.27
CA ALA A 99 10.14 -3.10 -29.33
C ALA A 99 10.77 -3.32 -27.94
N ARG A 100 10.15 -2.75 -26.91
CA ARG A 100 10.47 -3.03 -25.51
C ARG A 100 9.93 -4.39 -25.11
N LEU A 101 10.69 -5.14 -24.31
CA LEU A 101 10.26 -6.44 -23.79
C LEU A 101 9.52 -6.24 -22.46
N PRO A 102 8.23 -6.62 -22.35
CA PRO A 102 7.50 -6.51 -21.09
C PRO A 102 7.90 -7.63 -20.13
N LEU A 103 8.14 -7.26 -18.87
CA LEU A 103 8.35 -8.17 -17.75
C LEU A 103 7.21 -7.97 -16.74
N GLN A 104 6.35 -8.97 -16.62
CA GLN A 104 5.24 -8.96 -15.66
C GLN A 104 5.73 -9.42 -14.29
N LEU A 105 5.64 -8.54 -13.30
CA LEU A 105 5.98 -8.82 -11.92
C LEU A 105 4.69 -8.98 -11.11
N ARG A 106 4.61 -10.04 -10.32
CA ARG A 106 3.49 -10.33 -9.44
C ARG A 106 4.01 -10.74 -8.07
N GLY A 107 3.42 -10.19 -7.03
CA GLY A 107 3.77 -10.50 -5.65
C GLY A 107 2.53 -10.38 -4.78
N GLN A 108 2.41 -11.23 -3.76
CA GLN A 108 1.34 -11.14 -2.78
C GLN A 108 1.94 -10.75 -1.44
N GLY A 109 1.56 -9.59 -0.91
CA GLY A 109 1.81 -9.26 0.48
C GLY A 109 0.89 -10.08 1.37
N ILE A 110 1.46 -10.81 2.33
CA ILE A 110 0.72 -11.61 3.31
C ILE A 110 0.84 -10.89 4.65
N GLY A 111 -0.30 -10.57 5.26
CA GLY A 111 -0.36 -9.97 6.58
C GLY A 111 -0.76 -10.97 7.67
N PRO A 112 -0.68 -10.56 8.94
CA PRO A 112 -1.11 -11.38 10.06
C PRO A 112 -2.61 -11.67 9.98
N LYS A 113 -3.02 -12.90 10.32
CA LYS A 113 -4.43 -13.31 10.33
C LYS A 113 -4.78 -13.98 11.67
N ALA A 114 -4.94 -13.18 12.72
CA ALA A 114 -5.49 -13.64 13.98
C ALA A 114 -7.02 -13.62 13.96
N LYS A 115 -7.65 -14.62 14.59
CA LYS A 115 -9.10 -14.72 14.77
C LYS A 115 -9.41 -15.27 16.15
N VAL A 116 -10.54 -14.86 16.71
CA VAL A 116 -11.12 -15.54 17.87
C VAL A 116 -11.68 -16.89 17.40
N VAL A 117 -11.34 -17.98 18.08
CA VAL A 117 -11.78 -19.34 17.72
C VAL A 117 -12.75 -19.90 18.74
N TYR A 118 -12.66 -19.45 19.99
CA TYR A 118 -13.58 -19.83 21.06
C TYR A 118 -14.09 -18.60 21.80
N ASN A 119 -15.39 -18.60 22.07
CA ASN A 119 -16.11 -17.57 22.83
C ASN A 119 -15.99 -16.15 22.24
N GLU A 120 -16.50 -15.95 21.02
CA GLU A 120 -16.58 -14.62 20.41
C GLU A 120 -17.45 -13.65 21.21
N LEU A 121 -18.46 -14.17 21.91
CA LEU A 121 -19.30 -13.42 22.82
C LEU A 121 -19.09 -13.94 24.24
N LEU A 122 -18.58 -13.07 25.11
CA LEU A 122 -18.38 -13.36 26.52
C LEU A 122 -19.60 -12.88 27.31
N ASP A 123 -20.41 -13.83 27.76
CA ASP A 123 -21.52 -13.55 28.67
C ASP A 123 -21.11 -13.82 30.13
N PHE A 124 -21.11 -12.76 30.92
CA PHE A 124 -20.83 -12.81 32.35
C PHE A 124 -22.09 -13.09 33.19
N GLY A 125 -23.29 -12.97 32.59
CA GLY A 125 -24.56 -13.10 33.28
C GLY A 125 -24.76 -12.02 34.35
N ASP A 126 -25.51 -12.36 35.39
CA ASP A 126 -25.74 -11.50 36.54
C ASP A 126 -24.50 -11.50 37.45
N VAL A 127 -23.81 -10.36 37.54
CA VAL A 127 -22.66 -10.15 38.42
C VAL A 127 -23.10 -9.25 39.57
N PHE A 128 -22.83 -9.67 40.80
CA PHE A 128 -23.17 -8.89 41.99
C PHE A 128 -22.25 -7.67 42.14
N ILE A 129 -22.73 -6.65 42.85
CA ILE A 129 -21.96 -5.42 43.12
C ILE A 129 -20.70 -5.79 43.92
N ASN A 130 -19.54 -5.28 43.50
CA ASN A 130 -18.21 -5.59 44.03
C ASN A 130 -17.76 -7.05 43.85
N ASP A 131 -18.51 -7.86 43.09
CA ASP A 131 -18.10 -9.21 42.74
C ASP A 131 -17.25 -9.18 41.46
N GLU A 132 -16.20 -10.00 41.47
CA GLU A 132 -15.26 -10.09 40.36
C GLU A 132 -15.53 -11.38 39.58
N ARG A 133 -15.82 -11.23 38.29
CA ARG A 133 -16.13 -12.37 37.42
C ARG A 133 -15.13 -12.47 36.29
N THR A 134 -14.44 -13.60 36.22
CA THR A 134 -13.48 -13.90 35.15
C THR A 134 -14.09 -14.86 34.13
N ARG A 135 -13.87 -14.55 32.86
CA ARG A 135 -14.18 -15.40 31.71
C ARG A 135 -13.02 -15.38 30.74
N ASP A 136 -13.03 -16.33 29.81
CA ASP A 136 -11.97 -16.45 28.84
C ASP A 136 -12.47 -16.68 27.43
N PHE A 137 -11.66 -16.22 26.49
CA PHE A 137 -11.79 -16.47 25.06
C PHE A 137 -10.44 -16.90 24.51
N THR A 138 -10.45 -17.57 23.37
CA THR A 138 -9.21 -18.05 22.74
C THR A 138 -9.04 -17.41 21.37
N ILE A 139 -7.87 -16.82 21.17
CA ILE A 139 -7.42 -16.30 19.87
C ILE A 139 -6.45 -17.29 19.23
N GLN A 140 -6.54 -17.43 17.91
CA GLN A 140 -5.63 -18.25 17.13
C GLN A 140 -5.10 -17.47 15.94
N ASN A 141 -3.80 -17.57 15.69
CA ASN A 141 -3.22 -17.09 14.44
C ASN A 141 -3.40 -18.14 13.34
N LYS A 142 -4.32 -17.89 12.41
CA LYS A 142 -4.52 -18.71 11.19
C LYS A 142 -3.78 -18.13 9.98
N GLY A 143 -2.85 -17.22 10.21
CA GLY A 143 -1.95 -16.66 9.20
C GLY A 143 -0.76 -17.55 8.93
N GLU A 144 0.06 -17.15 7.97
CA GLU A 144 1.31 -17.83 7.60
C GLU A 144 2.54 -17.14 8.23
N ILE A 145 2.33 -16.03 8.92
CA ILE A 145 3.35 -15.26 9.63
C ILE A 145 2.92 -15.02 11.08
N PRO A 146 3.86 -14.80 12.02
CA PRO A 146 3.53 -14.42 13.39
C PRO A 146 2.70 -13.12 13.43
N ALA A 147 1.74 -13.05 14.34
CA ALA A 147 0.83 -11.92 14.47
C ALA A 147 1.01 -11.28 15.84
N GLN A 148 1.35 -9.98 15.88
CA GLN A 148 1.28 -9.22 17.12
C GLN A 148 -0.16 -8.75 17.32
N PHE A 149 -0.72 -8.98 18.50
CA PHE A 149 -2.04 -8.51 18.87
C PHE A 149 -1.96 -7.53 20.04
N GLU A 150 -2.85 -6.54 20.02
CA GLU A 150 -3.05 -5.57 21.08
C GLU A 150 -4.55 -5.36 21.25
N LEU A 151 -5.04 -5.52 22.47
CA LEU A 151 -6.43 -5.28 22.83
C LEU A 151 -6.61 -3.81 23.20
N ILE A 152 -7.53 -3.13 22.51
CA ILE A 152 -7.81 -1.72 22.76
C ILE A 152 -8.58 -1.59 24.08
N PRO A 153 -8.10 -0.79 25.05
CA PRO A 153 -8.80 -0.57 26.30
C PRO A 153 -10.15 0.10 26.04
N LEU A 154 -11.18 -0.37 26.74
CA LEU A 154 -12.53 0.15 26.62
C LEU A 154 -12.75 1.33 27.55
N THR A 155 -13.45 2.36 27.05
CA THR A 155 -13.98 3.42 27.90
C THR A 155 -15.24 2.91 28.60
N LEU A 156 -15.13 2.65 29.89
CA LEU A 156 -16.23 2.13 30.72
C LEU A 156 -16.91 3.25 31.51
N PRO A 157 -18.18 3.07 31.91
CA PRO A 157 -18.83 3.96 32.86
C PRO A 157 -18.06 4.04 34.20
N PRO A 158 -18.20 5.15 34.94
CA PRO A 158 -17.66 5.24 36.29
C PRO A 158 -18.18 4.10 37.18
N GLY A 159 -17.34 3.63 38.11
CA GLY A 159 -17.69 2.51 38.99
C GLY A 159 -17.59 1.12 38.35
N THR A 160 -17.23 1.02 37.06
CA THR A 160 -16.99 -0.27 36.40
C THR A 160 -15.51 -0.44 36.06
N SER A 161 -14.97 -1.63 36.28
CA SER A 161 -13.62 -2.02 35.90
C SER A 161 -13.64 -3.31 35.10
N LEU A 162 -12.86 -3.34 34.02
CA LEU A 162 -12.65 -4.53 33.23
C LEU A 162 -11.16 -4.63 32.91
N THR A 163 -10.55 -5.73 33.34
CA THR A 163 -9.14 -6.03 33.12
C THR A 163 -9.01 -7.21 32.17
N VAL A 164 -8.01 -7.17 31.29
CA VAL A 164 -7.79 -8.21 30.30
C VAL A 164 -6.33 -8.62 30.32
N HIS A 165 -6.08 -9.91 30.43
CA HIS A 165 -4.74 -10.48 30.53
C HIS A 165 -4.62 -11.76 29.69
N PRO A 166 -3.62 -11.85 28.79
CA PRO A 166 -2.72 -10.78 28.36
C PRO A 166 -3.43 -9.73 27.48
N SER A 167 -3.09 -8.45 27.66
CA SER A 167 -3.63 -7.34 26.84
C SER A 167 -2.93 -7.20 25.48
N HIS A 168 -1.72 -7.71 25.37
CA HIS A 168 -0.93 -7.72 24.14
C HIS A 168 -0.01 -8.94 24.12
N GLY A 169 0.48 -9.29 22.93
CA GLY A 169 1.44 -10.38 22.76
C GLY A 169 1.69 -10.70 21.30
N THR A 170 2.49 -11.74 21.08
CA THR A 170 2.79 -12.26 19.73
C THR A 170 2.30 -13.69 19.64
N LEU A 171 1.55 -14.01 18.60
CA LEU A 171 1.10 -15.36 18.28
C LEU A 171 1.93 -15.90 17.12
N ALA A 172 2.64 -17.00 17.35
CA ALA A 172 3.27 -17.77 16.29
C ALA A 172 2.21 -18.37 15.34
N VAL A 173 2.67 -18.87 14.19
CA VAL A 173 1.81 -19.49 13.18
C VAL A 173 1.07 -20.68 13.79
N ASN A 174 -0.25 -20.72 13.65
CA ASN A 174 -1.16 -21.71 14.23
C ASN A 174 -1.22 -21.75 15.78
N GLU A 175 -0.55 -20.84 16.47
CA GLU A 175 -0.59 -20.77 17.93
C GLU A 175 -1.97 -20.30 18.42
N MET A 176 -2.41 -20.89 19.52
CA MET A 176 -3.61 -20.50 20.25
C MET A 176 -3.21 -19.89 21.59
N LEU A 177 -3.83 -18.76 21.93
CA LEU A 177 -3.64 -18.11 23.21
C LEU A 177 -5.00 -17.87 23.87
N LYS A 178 -5.05 -18.25 25.15
CA LYS A 178 -6.18 -18.00 26.02
C LYS A 178 -6.03 -16.61 26.63
N VAL A 179 -7.06 -15.78 26.48
CA VAL A 179 -7.13 -14.45 27.06
C VAL A 179 -8.23 -14.43 28.11
N GLU A 180 -7.86 -13.98 29.31
CA GLU A 180 -8.75 -13.89 30.46
C GLU A 180 -9.23 -12.45 30.61
N VAL A 181 -10.54 -12.30 30.74
CA VAL A 181 -11.25 -11.04 30.94
C VAL A 181 -11.91 -11.09 32.28
N THR A 182 -11.55 -10.15 33.14
CA THR A 182 -12.09 -10.04 34.48
C THR A 182 -12.89 -8.75 34.61
N PHE A 183 -14.14 -8.90 35.03
CA PHE A 183 -15.11 -7.82 35.14
C PHE A 183 -15.51 -7.61 36.60
N CYS A 184 -15.55 -6.36 37.04
CA CYS A 184 -16.03 -5.96 38.36
C CYS A 184 -16.79 -4.63 38.26
N SER A 185 -18.02 -4.59 38.80
CA SER A 185 -18.88 -3.40 38.80
C SER A 185 -19.30 -3.00 40.22
N GLN A 186 -19.24 -1.71 40.50
CA GLN A 186 -19.74 -1.08 41.73
C GLN A 186 -21.10 -0.42 41.52
N GLU A 187 -21.58 -0.37 40.28
CA GLU A 187 -22.87 0.22 39.91
C GLU A 187 -23.82 -0.82 39.29
N LEU A 188 -25.12 -0.63 39.53
CA LEU A 188 -26.18 -1.43 38.93
C LEU A 188 -26.41 -1.00 37.48
N GLY A 189 -26.41 -1.95 36.56
CA GLY A 189 -26.75 -1.67 35.16
C GLY A 189 -26.40 -2.82 34.23
N LYS A 190 -26.99 -2.80 33.04
CA LYS A 190 -26.59 -3.70 31.96
C LYS A 190 -25.43 -3.07 31.21
N LEU A 191 -24.28 -3.76 31.19
CA LEU A 191 -23.15 -3.38 30.35
C LEU A 191 -23.08 -4.29 29.13
N SER A 192 -23.03 -3.70 27.93
CA SER A 192 -22.73 -4.40 26.69
C SER A 192 -21.66 -3.62 25.98
N THR A 193 -20.50 -4.22 25.78
CA THR A 193 -19.34 -3.57 25.17
C THR A 193 -18.63 -4.53 24.21
N THR A 194 -17.99 -3.96 23.19
CA THR A 194 -17.31 -4.72 22.15
C THR A 194 -15.83 -4.37 22.17
N PHE A 195 -14.97 -5.39 22.30
CA PHE A 195 -13.53 -5.20 22.20
C PHE A 195 -13.11 -5.04 20.75
N ALA A 196 -12.27 -4.04 20.49
CA ALA A 196 -11.52 -3.95 19.26
C ALA A 196 -10.09 -4.47 19.52
N SER A 197 -9.58 -5.31 18.62
CA SER A 197 -8.20 -5.78 18.64
C SER A 197 -7.47 -5.25 17.42
N VAL A 198 -6.25 -4.76 17.62
CA VAL A 198 -5.36 -4.39 16.51
C VAL A 198 -4.39 -5.54 16.31
N CYS A 199 -4.27 -6.01 15.07
CA CYS A 199 -3.25 -6.98 14.68
C CYS A 199 -2.21 -6.28 13.82
N ARG A 200 -0.94 -6.34 14.23
CA ARG A 200 0.18 -5.76 13.49
C ARG A 200 1.14 -6.86 13.04
N ASP A 201 1.79 -6.60 11.91
CA ASP A 201 2.89 -7.42 11.46
C ASP A 201 4.13 -7.07 12.30
N PRO A 202 4.79 -8.04 12.97
CA PRO A 202 6.04 -7.79 13.68
C PRO A 202 7.16 -7.20 12.82
N MET A 203 7.10 -7.34 11.50
CA MET A 203 8.11 -6.88 10.55
C MET A 203 7.78 -5.51 9.93
N SER A 204 6.57 -4.97 10.14
CA SER A 204 6.18 -3.65 9.68
C SER A 204 6.62 -2.62 10.72
N ASN A 205 7.67 -1.86 10.41
CA ASN A 205 8.17 -0.75 11.23
C ASN A 205 7.29 0.50 11.08
#